data_AF-A0A2P4QQM9-F1
#
_entry.id   AF-A0A2P4QQM9-F1
#
_cell.length_a   1.000
_cell.length_b   1.000
_cell.length_c   1.000
_cell.angle_alpha   90.00
_cell.angle_beta   90.00
_cell.angle_gamma   90.00
#
_symmetry.space_group_name_H-M   'P 1'
#
loop_
_entity.id
_entity.type
_entity.pdbx_description
1 polymer ?
#
loop_
_entity_poly.entity_id
_entity_poly.type
_entity_poly.pdbx_seq_one_letter_code
_entity_poly.pdbx_strand_id
1 'polypeptide(L)'
;MERNRKERRKDEIMEKDEDEIMEDEIMEKNEIIMEMKEKVIQRKDIIEKVGAVRRACKALEHLNKRRSFLVTNYIKIHQHEEMIMYIQHIVWRFAKFKPEEFKLLDVRHNVMKKLILGDCNHLIKLILFGDKSNKDDENENKEEFVIRHIPRSVSWPGKNFISDDDLRFDNNGLGLEDNDERPKNDMELAIYRYKGK
;
A
#
# COMPACT_ATOMS: atom_id res chain seq x y z
N MET A 1 45.03 -5.52 -38.39
CA MET A 1 45.09 -4.74 -37.13
C MET A 1 43.77 -3.99 -36.94
N GLU A 2 42.66 -4.70 -36.68
CA GLU A 2 41.36 -4.04 -36.40
C GLU A 2 40.34 -5.00 -35.73
N ARG A 3 40.81 -5.98 -34.95
CA ARG A 3 39.93 -6.95 -34.27
C ARG A 3 39.97 -6.88 -32.72
N ASN A 4 40.75 -5.98 -32.14
CA ASN A 4 40.95 -5.95 -30.67
C ASN A 4 40.23 -4.80 -29.94
N ARG A 5 39.24 -4.14 -30.54
CA ARG A 5 38.48 -3.05 -29.89
C ARG A 5 37.00 -3.31 -29.67
N LYS A 6 36.45 -4.43 -30.16
CA LYS A 6 35.04 -4.84 -29.94
C LYS A 6 34.87 -5.99 -28.95
N GLU A 7 35.89 -6.83 -28.71
CA GLU A 7 35.84 -7.87 -27.67
C GLU A 7 35.72 -7.26 -26.26
N ARG A 8 36.48 -6.20 -25.96
CA ARG A 8 36.51 -5.55 -24.63
C ARG A 8 35.22 -4.82 -24.20
N ARG A 9 34.17 -4.77 -25.04
CA ARG A 9 32.87 -4.17 -24.67
C ARG A 9 31.81 -5.20 -24.28
N LYS A 10 32.07 -6.50 -24.48
CA LYS A 10 31.13 -7.56 -24.09
C LYS A 10 31.40 -8.14 -22.71
N ASP A 11 32.64 -8.02 -22.24
CA ASP A 11 33.07 -8.65 -20.99
C ASP A 11 32.75 -7.81 -19.74
N GLU A 12 32.42 -6.52 -19.88
CA GLU A 12 32.01 -5.64 -18.75
C GLU A 12 30.49 -5.60 -18.52
N ILE A 13 29.69 -6.32 -19.31
CA ILE A 13 28.21 -6.35 -19.18
C ILE A 13 27.69 -7.66 -18.57
N MET A 14 28.51 -8.72 -18.49
CA MET A 14 28.08 -10.03 -17.98
C MET A 14 28.38 -10.27 -16.49
N GLU A 15 28.99 -9.32 -15.77
CA GLU A 15 29.31 -9.47 -14.34
C GLU A 15 28.28 -8.78 -13.42
N LYS A 16 27.14 -8.34 -13.96
CA LYS A 16 26.07 -7.70 -13.18
C LYS A 16 24.85 -8.57 -12.92
N ASP A 17 24.78 -9.75 -13.53
CA ASP A 17 23.55 -10.53 -13.49
C ASP A 17 23.64 -11.75 -12.56
N GLU A 18 24.83 -12.19 -12.13
CA GLU A 18 24.92 -13.38 -11.26
C GLU A 18 24.60 -13.07 -9.80
N ASP A 19 25.00 -11.90 -9.27
CA ASP A 19 24.72 -11.50 -7.89
C ASP A 19 23.23 -11.12 -7.69
N GLU A 20 22.60 -10.44 -8.65
CA GLU A 20 21.16 -10.12 -8.60
C GLU A 20 20.30 -11.38 -8.74
N ILE A 21 20.66 -12.32 -9.63
CA ILE A 21 19.95 -13.61 -9.74
C ILE A 21 20.12 -14.44 -8.45
N MET A 22 21.28 -14.39 -7.81
CA MET A 22 21.51 -15.07 -6.53
C MET A 22 20.67 -14.45 -5.41
N GLU A 23 20.54 -13.12 -5.35
CA GLU A 23 19.69 -12.43 -4.38
C GLU A 23 18.20 -12.74 -4.58
N ASP A 24 17.73 -12.79 -5.82
CA ASP A 24 16.34 -13.14 -6.15
C ASP A 24 16.03 -14.62 -5.83
N GLU A 25 16.94 -15.55 -6.16
CA GLU A 25 16.81 -16.96 -5.77
C GLU A 25 16.89 -17.15 -4.26
N ILE A 26 17.67 -16.34 -3.54
CA ILE A 26 17.76 -16.38 -2.07
C ILE A 26 16.46 -15.82 -1.47
N MET A 27 15.84 -14.78 -2.04
CA MET A 27 14.52 -14.30 -1.61
C MET A 27 13.42 -15.34 -1.86
N GLU A 28 13.41 -15.99 -3.02
CA GLU A 28 12.43 -17.01 -3.38
C GLU A 28 12.60 -18.29 -2.53
N LYS A 29 13.85 -18.72 -2.30
CA LYS A 29 14.16 -19.82 -1.36
C LYS A 29 13.86 -19.44 0.09
N ASN A 30 14.06 -18.19 0.51
CA ASN A 30 13.67 -17.73 1.85
C ASN A 30 12.15 -17.60 2.02
N GLU A 31 11.38 -17.37 0.94
CA GLU A 31 9.91 -17.48 0.97
C GLU A 31 9.46 -18.94 1.20
N ILE A 32 10.17 -19.90 0.60
CA ILE A 32 9.89 -21.35 0.74
C ILE A 32 10.39 -21.91 2.08
N ILE A 33 11.50 -21.41 2.62
CA ILE A 33 12.12 -21.83 3.90
C ILE A 33 11.62 -20.97 5.08
N MET A 34 10.39 -20.46 5.04
CA MET A 34 9.66 -20.22 6.28
C MET A 34 9.16 -21.57 6.77
N GLU A 35 10.01 -22.29 7.53
CA GLU A 35 9.67 -23.52 8.25
C GLU A 35 8.19 -23.47 8.67
N MET A 36 7.39 -24.45 8.22
CA MET A 36 6.05 -24.73 8.71
C MET A 36 6.14 -25.10 10.20
N LYS A 37 6.44 -24.13 11.06
CA LYS A 37 6.17 -24.24 12.49
C LYS A 37 4.66 -24.24 12.58
N GLU A 38 4.11 -25.34 13.09
CA GLU A 38 2.72 -25.45 13.46
C GLU A 38 2.42 -24.37 14.51
N LYS A 39 2.12 -23.15 14.05
CA LYS A 39 1.76 -22.05 14.92
C LYS A 39 0.34 -22.32 15.33
N VAL A 40 0.15 -22.82 16.53
CA VAL A 40 -1.16 -22.82 17.20
C VAL A 40 -1.58 -21.35 17.29
N ILE A 41 -2.41 -20.89 16.35
CA ILE A 41 -2.85 -19.50 16.27
C ILE A 41 -3.77 -19.26 17.46
N GLN A 42 -3.30 -18.50 18.45
CA GLN A 42 -4.15 -18.10 19.56
C GLN A 42 -4.96 -16.85 19.17
N ARG A 43 -6.16 -16.68 19.72
CA ARG A 43 -7.00 -15.47 19.48
C ARG A 43 -6.23 -14.16 19.68
N LYS A 44 -5.32 -14.13 20.65
CA LYS A 44 -4.45 -12.98 20.94
C LYS A 44 -3.54 -12.63 19.75
N ASP A 45 -3.03 -13.62 19.03
CA ASP A 45 -2.13 -13.41 17.88
C ASP A 45 -2.88 -12.84 16.68
N ILE A 46 -4.15 -13.22 16.50
CA ILE A 46 -5.05 -12.64 15.49
C ILE A 46 -5.33 -11.17 15.82
N ILE A 47 -5.67 -10.88 17.08
CA ILE A 47 -5.94 -9.52 17.56
C ILE A 47 -4.69 -8.63 17.41
N GLU A 48 -3.51 -9.16 17.72
CA GLU A 48 -2.25 -8.43 17.60
C GLU A 48 -1.89 -8.11 16.15
N LYS A 49 -2.01 -9.08 15.24
CA LYS A 49 -1.77 -8.88 13.79
C LYS A 49 -2.73 -7.88 13.18
N VAL A 50 -4.03 -8.00 13.47
CA VAL A 50 -5.05 -7.04 13.02
C VAL A 50 -4.77 -5.64 13.61
N GLY A 51 -4.31 -5.59 14.86
CA GLY A 51 -3.87 -4.36 15.52
C GLY A 51 -2.67 -3.70 14.84
N ALA A 52 -1.70 -4.49 14.34
CA ALA A 52 -0.55 -4.00 13.60
C ALA A 52 -0.96 -3.34 12.28
N VAL A 53 -1.80 -4.00 11.48
CA VAL A 53 -2.32 -3.43 10.21
C VAL A 53 -3.09 -2.13 10.46
N ARG A 54 -3.92 -2.11 11.50
CA ARG A 54 -4.66 -0.90 11.89
C ARG A 54 -3.73 0.25 12.25
N ARG A 55 -2.64 -0.01 12.98
CA ARG A 55 -1.62 0.98 13.33
C ARG A 55 -0.85 1.44 12.10
N ALA A 56 -0.48 0.53 11.21
CA ALA A 56 0.19 0.83 9.94
C ALA A 56 -0.66 1.79 9.08
N CYS A 57 -1.95 1.50 8.90
CA CYS A 57 -2.84 2.39 8.13
C CYS A 57 -2.99 3.77 8.79
N LYS A 58 -3.03 3.84 10.13
CA LYS A 58 -3.06 5.12 10.85
C LYS A 58 -1.73 5.89 10.71
N ALA A 59 -0.60 5.18 10.67
CA ALA A 59 0.70 5.79 10.46
C ALA A 59 0.81 6.39 9.05
N LEU A 60 0.32 5.68 8.01
CA LEU A 60 0.29 6.20 6.63
C LEU A 60 -0.52 7.49 6.52
N GLU A 61 -1.71 7.52 7.14
CA GLU A 61 -2.53 8.73 7.22
C GLU A 61 -1.74 9.89 7.89
N HIS A 62 -1.10 9.62 9.02
CA HIS A 62 -0.36 10.62 9.79
C HIS A 62 0.87 11.15 9.06
N LEU A 63 1.61 10.28 8.37
CA LEU A 63 2.75 10.63 7.54
C LEU A 63 2.31 11.51 6.36
N ASN A 64 1.23 11.12 5.67
CA ASN A 64 0.72 11.91 4.56
C ASN A 64 0.23 13.31 5.01
N LYS A 65 -0.44 13.41 6.16
CA LYS A 65 -0.84 14.71 6.73
C LYS A 65 0.34 15.62 7.05
N ARG A 66 1.48 15.06 7.44
CA ARG A 66 2.69 15.83 7.83
C ARG A 66 3.75 15.91 6.73
N ARG A 67 3.41 15.49 5.52
CA ARG A 67 4.37 15.37 4.42
C ARG A 67 5.12 16.68 4.16
N SER A 68 4.41 17.80 4.13
CA SER A 68 4.97 19.15 3.94
C SER A 68 6.06 19.51 4.94
N PHE A 69 5.90 19.12 6.21
CA PHE A 69 6.86 19.40 7.28
C PHE A 69 8.04 18.41 7.31
N LEU A 70 7.81 17.16 6.92
CA LEU A 70 8.81 16.09 7.01
C LEU A 70 9.78 16.11 5.81
N VAL A 71 9.29 16.52 4.64
CA VAL A 71 9.98 16.37 3.35
C VAL A 71 10.62 17.72 2.96
N THR A 72 11.68 18.11 3.68
CA THR A 72 12.35 19.42 3.47
C THR A 72 13.60 19.36 2.59
N ASN A 73 14.27 18.20 2.50
CA ASN A 73 15.50 18.00 1.75
C ASN A 73 15.55 16.58 1.19
N TYR A 74 16.28 16.37 0.09
CA TYR A 74 16.40 15.10 -0.65
C TYR A 74 16.58 13.87 0.26
N ILE A 75 17.52 13.92 1.21
CA ILE A 75 17.78 12.81 2.15
C ILE A 75 16.53 12.46 2.96
N LYS A 76 15.80 13.47 3.46
CA LYS A 76 14.57 13.25 4.23
C LYS A 76 13.42 12.79 3.33
N ILE A 77 13.39 13.18 2.06
CA ILE A 77 12.42 12.67 1.08
C ILE A 77 12.60 11.16 0.96
N HIS A 78 13.83 10.72 0.71
CA HIS A 78 14.14 9.31 0.53
C HIS A 78 13.79 8.49 1.78
N GLN A 79 14.23 8.92 2.96
CA GLN A 79 13.90 8.25 4.23
C GLN A 79 12.38 8.19 4.47
N HIS A 80 11.65 9.25 4.08
CA HIS A 80 10.20 9.28 4.21
C HIS A 80 9.52 8.30 3.23
N GLU A 81 10.01 8.20 2.00
CA GLU A 81 9.54 7.22 1.01
C GLU A 81 9.83 5.78 1.44
N GLU A 82 11.03 5.50 1.97
CA GLU A 82 11.39 4.20 2.53
C GLU A 82 10.45 3.81 3.67
N MET A 83 10.21 4.73 4.62
CA MET A 83 9.26 4.50 5.72
C MET A 83 7.85 4.18 5.20
N ILE A 84 7.37 4.94 4.21
CA ILE A 84 6.06 4.67 3.59
C ILE A 84 6.05 3.28 2.93
N MET A 85 7.09 2.94 2.18
CA MET A 85 7.23 1.66 1.49
C MET A 85 7.16 0.49 2.48
N TYR A 86 7.93 0.54 3.58
CA TYR A 86 7.90 -0.51 4.61
C TYR A 86 6.50 -0.66 5.23
N ILE A 87 5.85 0.45 5.57
CA ILE A 87 4.52 0.41 6.16
C ILE A 87 3.47 -0.11 5.16
N GLN A 88 3.56 0.31 3.90
CA GLN A 88 2.70 -0.20 2.82
C GLN A 88 2.89 -1.71 2.63
N HIS A 89 4.12 -2.19 2.68
CA HIS A 89 4.44 -3.61 2.53
C HIS A 89 3.81 -4.47 3.64
N ILE A 90 3.74 -3.97 4.87
CA ILE A 90 3.03 -4.65 5.98
C ILE A 90 1.55 -4.84 5.65
N VAL A 91 0.89 -3.79 5.16
CA VAL A 91 -0.55 -3.83 4.83
C VAL A 91 -0.79 -4.71 3.60
N TRP A 92 0.07 -4.59 2.58
CA TRP A 92 0.04 -5.42 1.38
C TRP A 92 0.14 -6.91 1.71
N ARG A 93 1.15 -7.30 2.51
CA ARG A 93 1.36 -8.69 2.93
C ARG A 93 0.10 -9.22 3.62
N PHE A 94 -0.49 -8.45 4.52
CA PHE A 94 -1.72 -8.87 5.18
C PHE A 94 -2.91 -9.02 4.23
N ALA A 95 -3.12 -8.04 3.34
CA ALA A 95 -4.22 -8.08 2.36
C ALA A 95 -4.07 -9.26 1.38
N LYS A 96 -2.84 -9.60 0.97
CA LYS A 96 -2.54 -10.71 0.08
C LYS A 96 -2.80 -12.08 0.74
N PHE A 97 -2.28 -12.29 1.95
CA PHE A 97 -2.35 -13.60 2.61
C PHE A 97 -3.65 -13.85 3.38
N LYS A 98 -4.36 -12.80 3.82
CA LYS A 98 -5.57 -12.90 4.66
C LYS A 98 -6.68 -11.93 4.22
N PRO A 99 -7.23 -12.10 3.01
CA PRO A 99 -8.19 -11.16 2.44
C PRO A 99 -9.52 -11.08 3.22
N GLU A 100 -10.02 -12.19 3.77
CA GLU A 100 -11.27 -12.20 4.54
C GLU A 100 -11.15 -11.45 5.87
N GLU A 101 -10.04 -11.65 6.59
CA GLU A 101 -9.74 -10.90 7.81
C GLU A 101 -9.57 -9.40 7.51
N PHE A 102 -8.99 -9.08 6.35
CA PHE A 102 -8.87 -7.69 5.90
C PHE A 102 -10.24 -7.05 5.62
N LYS A 103 -11.17 -7.75 4.97
CA LYS A 103 -12.56 -7.27 4.78
C LYS A 103 -13.23 -6.93 6.10
N LEU A 104 -13.10 -7.81 7.10
CA LEU A 104 -13.64 -7.61 8.44
C LEU A 104 -12.97 -6.45 9.18
N LEU A 105 -11.66 -6.29 9.00
CA LEU A 105 -10.90 -5.19 9.56
C LEU A 105 -11.36 -3.85 8.97
N ASP A 106 -11.54 -3.78 7.64
CA ASP A 106 -12.04 -2.60 6.96
C ASP A 106 -13.43 -2.23 7.45
N VAL A 107 -14.32 -3.21 7.49
CA VAL A 107 -15.63 -3.12 8.11
C VAL A 107 -15.51 -2.45 9.49
N ARG A 108 -14.74 -2.97 10.44
CA ARG A 108 -14.69 -2.47 11.84
C ARG A 108 -13.98 -1.13 12.03
N HIS A 109 -12.95 -0.86 11.24
CA HIS A 109 -11.97 0.19 11.51
C HIS A 109 -11.77 1.19 10.37
N ASN A 110 -12.60 1.09 9.30
CA ASN A 110 -12.55 1.92 8.10
C ASN A 110 -11.12 2.05 7.57
N VAL A 111 -10.54 0.91 7.19
CA VAL A 111 -9.15 0.87 6.71
C VAL A 111 -9.05 1.53 5.34
N MET A 112 -10.03 1.34 4.46
CA MET A 112 -10.08 1.99 3.14
C MET A 112 -10.05 3.50 3.27
N LYS A 113 -10.88 4.09 4.14
CA LYS A 113 -10.80 5.52 4.49
C LYS A 113 -9.37 5.96 4.82
N LYS A 114 -8.67 5.23 5.70
CA LYS A 114 -7.29 5.58 6.12
C LYS A 114 -6.30 5.46 4.98
N LEU A 115 -6.44 4.43 4.14
CA LEU A 115 -5.61 4.26 2.96
C LEU A 115 -5.81 5.40 1.94
N ILE A 116 -7.06 5.86 1.77
CA ILE A 116 -7.39 7.01 0.92
C ILE A 116 -6.72 8.27 1.49
N LEU A 117 -6.88 8.55 2.78
CA LEU A 117 -6.25 9.69 3.43
C LEU A 117 -4.71 9.63 3.39
N GLY A 118 -4.14 8.41 3.40
CA GLY A 118 -2.71 8.13 3.31
C GLY A 118 -2.10 8.11 1.89
N ASP A 119 -2.84 8.49 0.84
CA ASP A 119 -2.40 8.44 -0.57
C ASP A 119 -1.93 7.08 -1.09
N CYS A 120 -2.42 5.98 -0.51
CA CYS A 120 -1.93 4.64 -0.83
C CYS A 120 -2.65 4.04 -2.05
N ASN A 121 -2.60 4.74 -3.19
CA ASN A 121 -3.38 4.41 -4.39
C ASN A 121 -3.03 3.03 -4.98
N HIS A 122 -1.76 2.65 -4.96
CA HIS A 122 -1.30 1.35 -5.45
C HIS A 122 -1.91 0.21 -4.61
N LEU A 123 -1.83 0.33 -3.28
CA LEU A 123 -2.40 -0.64 -2.35
C LEU A 123 -3.93 -0.72 -2.45
N ILE A 124 -4.61 0.41 -2.60
CA ILE A 124 -6.07 0.45 -2.85
C ILE A 124 -6.41 -0.33 -4.12
N LYS A 125 -5.70 -0.10 -5.23
CA LYS A 125 -5.93 -0.83 -6.49
C LYS A 125 -5.74 -2.34 -6.30
N LEU A 126 -4.68 -2.75 -5.60
CA LEU A 126 -4.41 -4.17 -5.30
C LEU A 126 -5.51 -4.81 -4.45
N ILE A 127 -6.02 -4.10 -3.45
CA ILE A 127 -7.10 -4.59 -2.58
C ILE A 127 -8.42 -4.74 -3.35
N LEU A 128 -8.73 -3.78 -4.24
CA LEU A 128 -9.98 -3.77 -4.99
C LEU A 128 -9.99 -4.82 -6.11
N PHE A 129 -8.90 -4.88 -6.87
CA PHE A 129 -8.86 -5.58 -8.16
C PHE A 129 -7.87 -6.74 -8.20
N GLY A 130 -7.08 -6.94 -7.15
CA GLY A 130 -5.99 -7.91 -7.15
C GLY A 130 -4.72 -7.40 -7.81
N ASP A 131 -3.68 -8.23 -7.75
CA ASP A 131 -2.41 -7.97 -8.42
C ASP A 131 -2.49 -8.41 -9.87
N LYS A 132 -2.14 -7.50 -10.79
CA LYS A 132 -2.15 -7.75 -12.24
C LYS A 132 -0.76 -8.08 -12.78
N SER A 133 0.29 -8.02 -11.95
CA SER A 133 1.68 -8.01 -12.40
C SER A 133 2.25 -9.36 -12.86
N ASN A 134 1.52 -10.48 -12.72
CA ASN A 134 2.02 -11.80 -13.13
C ASN A 134 1.43 -12.24 -14.48
N LYS A 135 1.56 -11.40 -15.52
CA LYS A 135 1.12 -11.76 -16.88
C LYS A 135 2.06 -11.24 -17.95
N ASP A 136 3.25 -11.84 -17.99
CA ASP A 136 4.06 -11.95 -19.21
C ASP A 136 3.73 -13.23 -19.99
N ASP A 137 2.67 -13.96 -19.62
CA ASP A 137 2.19 -15.09 -20.41
C ASP A 137 1.12 -14.61 -21.42
N GLU A 138 1.48 -14.73 -22.69
CA GLU A 138 0.66 -14.57 -23.90
C GLU A 138 -0.51 -15.57 -23.98
N ASN A 139 -1.28 -15.69 -22.91
CA ASN A 139 -2.58 -16.37 -22.92
C ASN A 139 -3.62 -15.41 -22.38
N GLU A 140 -4.25 -14.68 -23.30
CA GLU A 140 -5.48 -13.91 -23.12
C GLU A 140 -6.68 -14.83 -22.80
N ASN A 141 -6.56 -15.69 -21.79
CA ASN A 141 -7.74 -16.11 -21.08
C ASN A 141 -8.15 -14.92 -20.24
N LYS A 142 -9.15 -14.20 -20.75
CA LYS A 142 -9.89 -13.11 -20.10
C LYS A 142 -10.06 -13.45 -18.61
N GLU A 143 -9.12 -12.97 -17.80
CA GLU A 143 -9.26 -13.08 -16.37
C GLU A 143 -10.48 -12.25 -16.03
N GLU A 144 -11.54 -12.92 -15.59
CA GLU A 144 -12.70 -12.24 -15.04
C GLU A 144 -12.17 -11.20 -14.06
N PHE A 145 -12.62 -9.96 -14.25
CA PHE A 145 -12.34 -8.89 -13.31
C PHE A 145 -13.03 -9.23 -11.99
N VAL A 146 -12.37 -10.01 -11.15
CA VAL A 146 -12.92 -10.43 -9.86
C VAL A 146 -12.65 -9.30 -8.87
N ILE A 147 -13.70 -8.54 -8.56
CA ILE A 147 -13.65 -7.55 -7.48
C ILE A 147 -13.37 -8.31 -6.18
N ARG A 148 -12.18 -8.06 -5.59
CA ARG A 148 -11.74 -8.75 -4.38
C ARG A 148 -12.32 -8.11 -3.13
N HIS A 149 -12.50 -6.79 -3.14
CA HIS A 149 -13.02 -6.02 -2.02
C HIS A 149 -13.98 -4.94 -2.50
N ILE A 150 -15.07 -4.75 -1.76
CA ILE A 150 -16.02 -3.66 -1.99
C ILE A 150 -15.90 -2.72 -0.78
N PRO A 151 -15.38 -1.49 -0.97
CA PRO A 151 -15.34 -0.46 0.07
C PRO A 151 -16.74 -0.18 0.59
N ARG A 152 -16.80 0.36 1.80
CA ARG A 152 -18.09 0.52 2.44
C ARG A 152 -18.74 1.85 2.05
N SER A 153 -20.05 1.81 1.82
CA SER A 153 -20.87 2.98 1.51
C SER A 153 -21.44 3.69 2.75
N VAL A 154 -21.42 3.07 3.93
CA VAL A 154 -22.05 3.60 5.17
C VAL A 154 -21.15 3.39 6.38
N SER A 155 -21.09 4.31 7.35
CA SER A 155 -20.32 4.07 8.58
C SER A 155 -21.03 3.09 9.52
N TRP A 156 -20.31 2.57 10.51
CA TRP A 156 -20.99 1.86 11.62
C TRP A 156 -21.90 2.82 12.39
N PRO A 157 -23.09 2.38 12.82
CA PRO A 157 -23.98 3.20 13.65
C PRO A 157 -23.24 3.77 14.86
N GLY A 158 -23.45 5.06 15.13
CA GLY A 158 -22.81 5.78 16.25
C GLY A 158 -21.37 6.21 15.99
N LYS A 159 -20.81 6.00 14.79
CA LYS A 159 -19.50 6.55 14.39
C LYS A 159 -19.63 7.52 13.23
N ASN A 160 -19.03 8.69 13.40
CA ASN A 160 -18.83 9.64 12.30
C ASN A 160 -17.84 9.04 11.30
N PHE A 161 -18.16 9.13 10.01
CA PHE A 161 -17.26 8.67 8.96
C PHE A 161 -15.97 9.51 8.94
N ILE A 162 -16.10 10.84 9.06
CA ILE A 162 -15.01 11.81 9.12
C ILE A 162 -15.03 12.50 10.49
N SER A 163 -13.86 12.65 11.10
CA SER A 163 -13.62 13.51 12.26
C SER A 163 -13.07 14.86 11.81
N ASP A 164 -13.24 15.91 12.62
CA ASP A 164 -12.85 17.28 12.25
C ASP A 164 -11.34 17.45 11.97
N ASP A 165 -10.50 16.50 12.43
CA ASP A 165 -9.06 16.49 12.20
C ASP A 165 -8.64 15.70 10.96
N ASP A 166 -9.56 15.00 10.29
CA ASP A 166 -9.24 14.13 9.16
C ASP A 166 -8.96 14.90 7.87
N LEU A 167 -9.59 16.06 7.71
CA LEU A 167 -9.52 16.88 6.50
C LEU A 167 -8.71 18.17 6.67
N ARG A 168 -8.05 18.36 7.82
CA ARG A 168 -7.15 19.49 8.05
C ARG A 168 -5.82 19.24 7.33
N PHE A 169 -5.83 19.39 6.01
CA PHE A 169 -4.61 19.52 5.22
C PHE A 169 -4.05 20.94 5.44
N ASP A 170 -2.73 21.08 5.40
CA ASP A 170 -1.97 22.25 5.86
C ASP A 170 -2.59 23.64 5.65
N ASN A 171 -2.29 24.55 6.58
CA ASN A 171 -2.68 25.96 6.70
C ASN A 171 -2.30 26.88 5.51
N ASN A 172 -2.21 26.38 4.27
CA ASN A 172 -2.07 27.20 3.08
C ASN A 172 -3.45 27.55 2.52
N GLY A 173 -4.18 28.39 3.25
CA GLY A 173 -4.95 29.51 2.69
C GLY A 173 -6.12 29.25 1.74
N LEU A 174 -6.55 28.01 1.50
CA LEU A 174 -7.84 27.73 0.87
C LEU A 174 -8.72 27.03 1.89
N GLY A 175 -9.20 27.82 2.85
CA GLY A 175 -10.43 27.49 3.54
C GLY A 175 -11.51 27.40 2.47
N LEU A 176 -11.81 26.19 2.01
CA LEU A 176 -13.03 25.94 1.28
C LEU A 176 -14.15 26.21 2.29
N GLU A 177 -14.88 27.28 2.00
CA GLU A 177 -16.06 27.70 2.73
C GLU A 177 -16.92 26.48 3.07
N ASP A 178 -17.44 26.47 4.30
CA ASP A 178 -18.15 25.40 5.00
C ASP A 178 -19.47 24.92 4.33
N ASN A 179 -19.59 25.00 3.01
CA ASN A 179 -20.79 24.69 2.23
C ASN A 179 -20.71 23.38 1.42
N ASP A 180 -19.53 22.75 1.29
CA ASP A 180 -19.42 21.45 0.63
C ASP A 180 -19.79 20.30 1.56
N GLU A 181 -20.70 19.45 1.09
CA GLU A 181 -21.20 18.30 1.81
C GLU A 181 -20.04 17.35 2.17
N ARG A 182 -19.73 17.24 3.48
CA ARG A 182 -18.63 16.39 3.95
C ARG A 182 -18.81 14.97 3.44
N PRO A 183 -17.73 14.29 2.98
CA PRO A 183 -17.84 12.93 2.48
C PRO A 183 -18.43 12.03 3.55
N LYS A 184 -19.43 11.23 3.19
CA LYS A 184 -20.11 10.26 4.06
C LYS A 184 -19.64 8.83 3.80
N ASN A 185 -18.99 8.59 2.66
CA ASN A 185 -18.50 7.27 2.25
C ASN A 185 -17.09 7.30 1.62
N ASP A 186 -16.51 6.11 1.44
CA ASP A 186 -15.16 5.95 0.89
C ASP A 186 -15.04 6.50 -0.55
N MET A 187 -16.11 6.42 -1.35
CA MET A 187 -16.11 6.86 -2.74
C MET A 187 -16.11 8.39 -2.86
N GLU A 188 -16.99 9.07 -2.12
CA GLU A 188 -17.03 10.53 -1.99
C GLU A 188 -15.70 11.06 -1.47
N LEU A 189 -15.10 10.39 -0.48
CA LEU A 189 -13.81 10.78 0.05
C LEU A 189 -12.69 10.68 -1.00
N ALA A 190 -12.69 9.61 -1.79
CA ALA A 190 -11.74 9.44 -2.88
C ALA A 190 -11.90 10.54 -3.95
N ILE A 191 -13.14 10.87 -4.32
CA ILE A 191 -13.44 11.95 -5.27
C ILE A 191 -13.03 13.31 -4.70
N TYR A 192 -13.38 13.60 -3.45
CA TYR A 192 -13.03 14.83 -2.74
C TYR A 192 -11.51 15.06 -2.76
N ARG A 193 -10.74 14.02 -2.44
CA ARG A 193 -9.27 14.08 -2.42
C ARG A 193 -8.64 14.24 -3.81
N TYR A 194 -9.32 13.78 -4.86
CA TYR A 194 -8.87 13.96 -6.24
C TYR A 194 -9.16 15.37 -6.77
N LYS A 195 -10.31 15.96 -6.39
CA LYS A 195 -10.67 17.33 -6.80
C LYS A 195 -9.80 18.43 -6.18
N GLY A 196 -9.24 18.19 -4.98
CA GLY A 196 -8.41 19.17 -4.27
C GLY A 196 -6.92 19.17 -4.63
N LYS A 197 -6.50 18.43 -5.67
CA LYS A 197 -5.13 18.41 -6.21
C LYS A 197 -5.09 19.16 -7.54
#